data_AF-A0A5N6VEY0-F1
#
_entry.id   AF-A0A5N6VEY0-F1
#
_cell.length_a   1.000
_cell.length_b   1.000
_cell.length_c   1.000
_cell.angle_alpha   90.00
_cell.angle_beta   90.00
_cell.angle_gamma   90.00
#
_symmetry.space_group_name_H-M   'P 1'
#
loop_
_entity.id
_entity.type
_entity.pdbx_description
1 polymer ?
#
loop_
_entity_poly.entity_id
_entity_poly.type
_entity_poly.pdbx_seq_one_letter_code
_entity_poly.pdbx_strand_id
1 'polypeptide(L)'
;MTRLRVGTGRVISTKFHPRNTRDTLQSLFPPGISTNASPHVSRFIHRTKPKQFLIYTDSACLDNGGANPKAGCGIVFKPNDAGYLRFPLENKGPTGEAHPQTSNRAELRAVIAALRFRFWTGEGFNSLVIATDFEYVVEGVTSWVRGWIRRGWKTKRWDDNGMQVKFWRIPRDWNTDADYHARHAASEDTRGGFRDIKGILV
;
A
#
# COMPACT_ATOMS: atom_id res chain seq x y z
N MET A 1 23.13 -12.24 2.52
CA MET A 1 22.23 -11.18 3.04
C MET A 1 21.43 -10.59 1.90
N THR A 2 20.12 -10.39 2.07
CA THR A 2 19.28 -9.73 1.05
C THR A 2 19.59 -8.23 1.03
N ARG A 3 20.02 -7.69 -0.12
CA ARG A 3 20.33 -6.26 -0.26
C ARG A 3 19.07 -5.42 -0.01
N LEU A 4 19.11 -4.53 0.98
CA LEU A 4 18.03 -3.60 1.29
C LEU A 4 17.66 -2.76 0.06
N ARG A 5 16.39 -2.86 -0.38
CA ARG A 5 15.83 -1.98 -1.41
C ARG A 5 15.43 -0.64 -0.76
N VAL A 6 16.36 0.31 -0.78
CA VAL A 6 16.16 1.69 -0.27
C VAL A 6 15.55 2.57 -1.36
N GLY A 7 14.66 3.48 -0.98
CA GLY A 7 14.04 4.43 -1.90
C GLY A 7 15.03 5.48 -2.43
N THR A 8 14.72 6.07 -3.59
CA THR A 8 15.62 7.02 -4.27
C THR A 8 15.48 8.48 -3.85
N GLY A 9 14.32 8.84 -3.26
CA GLY A 9 13.89 10.23 -3.12
C GLY A 9 13.56 10.95 -4.44
N ARG A 10 13.68 10.30 -5.61
CA ARG A 10 13.39 10.91 -6.93
C ARG A 10 11.89 10.99 -7.24
N VAL A 11 11.12 10.00 -6.79
CA VAL A 11 9.65 9.99 -6.92
C VAL A 11 9.09 10.23 -5.53
N ILE A 12 8.47 11.40 -5.33
CA ILE A 12 7.76 11.76 -4.11
C ILE A 12 6.27 11.74 -4.42
N SER A 13 5.51 10.98 -3.64
CA SER A 13 4.08 10.81 -3.84
C SER A 13 3.32 12.11 -3.62
N THR A 14 2.20 12.28 -4.33
CA THR A 14 1.31 13.43 -4.18
C THR A 14 -0.03 13.02 -3.59
N LYS A 15 -0.71 13.92 -2.88
CA LYS A 15 -2.12 13.69 -2.53
C LYS A 15 -2.96 13.58 -3.80
N PHE A 16 -3.85 12.60 -3.84
CA PHE A 16 -4.90 12.51 -4.83
C PHE A 16 -6.08 13.35 -4.34
N HIS A 17 -6.62 14.19 -5.22
CA HIS A 17 -7.86 14.91 -4.99
C HIS A 17 -8.79 14.57 -6.16
N PRO A 18 -10.01 14.08 -5.91
CA PRO A 18 -11.01 13.92 -6.96
C PRO A 18 -11.36 15.30 -7.54
N ARG A 19 -11.76 15.35 -8.83
CA ARG A 19 -12.13 16.62 -9.47
C ARG A 19 -13.49 17.14 -9.01
N ASN A 20 -14.41 16.24 -8.71
CA ASN A 20 -15.71 16.54 -8.13
C ASN A 20 -15.75 15.99 -6.70
N THR A 21 -16.24 16.76 -5.73
CA THR A 21 -16.39 16.32 -4.33
C THR A 21 -17.42 15.21 -4.16
N ARG A 22 -18.29 14.97 -5.17
CA ARG A 22 -19.23 13.85 -5.25
C ARG A 22 -18.65 12.59 -5.92
N ASP A 23 -17.43 12.63 -6.45
CA ASP A 23 -16.79 11.43 -7.00
C ASP A 23 -16.41 10.48 -5.86
N THR A 24 -16.80 9.20 -5.96
CA THR A 24 -16.43 8.14 -5.01
C THR A 24 -15.30 7.28 -5.58
N LEU A 25 -14.74 6.39 -4.76
CA LEU A 25 -13.77 5.40 -5.23
C LEU A 25 -14.37 4.52 -6.31
N GLN A 26 -15.61 4.07 -6.14
CA GLN A 26 -16.31 3.21 -7.09
C GLN A 26 -16.69 3.96 -8.38
N SER A 27 -17.02 5.26 -8.30
CA SER A 27 -17.38 6.05 -9.49
C SER A 27 -16.16 6.50 -10.31
N LEU A 28 -14.99 6.66 -9.68
CA LEU A 28 -13.74 6.95 -10.37
C LEU A 28 -12.98 5.70 -10.79
N PHE A 29 -12.96 4.65 -9.99
CA PHE A 29 -12.19 3.42 -10.18
C PHE A 29 -13.08 2.15 -10.18
N PRO A 30 -14.06 2.06 -11.11
CA PRO A 30 -14.86 0.84 -11.24
C PRO A 30 -13.99 -0.37 -11.63
N PRO A 31 -14.52 -1.59 -11.48
CA PRO A 31 -13.94 -2.79 -12.08
C PRO A 31 -13.69 -2.61 -13.59
N GLY A 32 -12.45 -2.83 -14.02
CA GLY A 32 -12.03 -2.81 -15.41
C GLY A 32 -10.95 -3.85 -15.68
N ILE A 33 -10.91 -4.39 -16.90
CA ILE A 33 -9.98 -5.46 -17.26
C ILE A 33 -8.62 -4.88 -17.66
N SER A 34 -7.55 -5.28 -16.98
CA SER A 34 -6.19 -5.10 -17.48
C SER A 34 -5.86 -6.21 -18.47
N THR A 35 -5.74 -5.85 -19.74
CA THR A 35 -5.39 -6.75 -20.85
C THR A 35 -3.88 -6.96 -21.01
N ASN A 36 -3.05 -6.22 -20.28
CA ASN A 36 -1.59 -6.41 -20.30
C ASN A 36 -1.10 -7.42 -19.24
N ALA A 37 -1.99 -7.91 -18.36
CA ALA A 37 -1.72 -9.03 -17.47
C ALA A 37 -2.06 -10.36 -18.17
N SER A 38 -1.35 -11.45 -17.85
CA SER A 38 -1.50 -12.75 -18.53
C SER A 38 -1.74 -13.90 -17.53
N PRO A 39 -2.98 -14.24 -17.14
CA PRO A 39 -4.21 -13.88 -17.84
C PRO A 39 -4.73 -12.49 -17.50
N HIS A 40 -5.64 -12.00 -18.36
CA HIS A 40 -6.36 -10.75 -18.16
C HIS A 40 -6.98 -10.72 -16.75
N VAL A 41 -6.79 -9.61 -16.04
CA VAL A 41 -7.20 -9.50 -14.63
C VAL A 41 -8.05 -8.26 -14.41
N SER A 42 -9.16 -8.40 -13.69
CA SER A 42 -9.96 -7.25 -13.25
C SER A 42 -9.20 -6.44 -12.21
N ARG A 43 -9.27 -5.12 -12.30
CA ARG A 43 -8.61 -4.12 -11.44
C ARG A 43 -9.56 -2.96 -11.19
N PHE A 44 -9.30 -2.16 -10.18
CA PHE A 44 -9.99 -0.88 -9.99
C PHE A 44 -9.33 0.18 -10.91
N ILE A 45 -9.83 0.34 -12.14
CA ILE A 45 -9.18 1.17 -13.17
C ILE A 45 -9.91 2.51 -13.28
N HIS A 46 -9.15 3.61 -13.36
CA HIS A 46 -9.73 4.95 -13.44
C HIS A 46 -10.54 5.13 -14.74
N ARG A 47 -11.85 5.44 -14.62
CA ARG A 47 -12.85 5.45 -15.71
C ARG A 47 -12.41 6.13 -17.02
N THR A 48 -11.65 7.23 -16.95
CA THR A 48 -11.15 7.98 -18.11
C THR A 48 -9.62 7.99 -18.24
N LYS A 49 -8.90 7.14 -17.51
CA LYS A 49 -7.43 7.06 -17.52
C LYS A 49 -6.98 5.60 -17.35
N PRO A 50 -7.01 4.78 -18.42
CA PRO A 50 -6.83 3.32 -18.30
C PRO A 50 -5.47 2.87 -17.73
N LYS A 51 -4.44 3.73 -17.74
CA LYS A 51 -3.13 3.47 -17.11
C LYS A 51 -3.04 3.89 -15.63
N GLN A 52 -4.13 4.40 -15.06
CA GLN A 52 -4.24 4.75 -13.64
C GLN A 52 -5.18 3.78 -12.92
N PHE A 53 -4.73 3.20 -11.80
CA PHE A 53 -5.50 2.23 -11.03
C PHE A 53 -5.44 2.50 -9.51
N LEU A 54 -6.29 1.81 -8.75
CA LEU A 54 -6.47 1.96 -7.31
C LEU A 54 -6.11 0.66 -6.56
N ILE A 55 -5.47 0.79 -5.40
CA ILE A 55 -5.33 -0.24 -4.37
C ILE A 55 -5.77 0.36 -3.03
N TYR A 56 -6.51 -0.40 -2.22
CA TYR A 56 -6.84 -0.05 -0.83
C TYR A 56 -5.78 -0.61 0.11
N THR A 57 -5.42 0.14 1.15
CA THR A 57 -4.63 -0.36 2.30
C THR A 57 -5.28 0.04 3.61
N ASP A 58 -5.13 -0.84 4.60
CA ASP A 58 -5.50 -0.57 5.99
C ASP A 58 -4.62 -1.40 6.93
N SER A 59 -4.72 -1.06 8.21
CA SER A 59 -4.03 -1.70 9.31
C SER A 59 -4.91 -1.77 10.55
N ALA A 60 -4.70 -2.82 11.33
CA ALA A 60 -5.32 -2.97 12.64
C ALA A 60 -4.21 -3.28 13.64
N CYS A 61 -4.38 -2.80 14.87
CA CYS A 61 -3.54 -3.21 15.99
C CYS A 61 -4.44 -3.44 17.20
N LEU A 62 -4.60 -4.71 17.58
CA LEU A 62 -5.18 -5.11 18.85
C LEU A 62 -4.22 -4.66 19.96
N ASP A 63 -4.76 -4.17 21.08
CA ASP A 63 -4.00 -3.65 22.23
C ASP A 63 -2.90 -2.62 21.87
N ASN A 64 -3.20 -1.72 20.91
CA ASN A 64 -2.23 -0.74 20.40
C ASN A 64 -1.73 0.22 21.50
N GLY A 65 -0.45 0.09 21.87
CA GLY A 65 0.15 0.85 22.97
C GLY A 65 -0.05 0.22 24.35
N GLY A 66 -0.74 -0.92 24.44
CA GLY A 66 -0.89 -1.72 25.65
C GLY A 66 0.26 -2.73 25.83
N ALA A 67 -0.02 -3.78 26.60
CA ALA A 67 0.99 -4.75 27.04
C ALA A 67 1.27 -5.86 26.01
N ASN A 68 0.28 -6.22 25.19
CA ASN A 68 0.35 -7.33 24.24
C ASN A 68 -0.13 -6.92 22.84
N PRO A 69 0.44 -5.86 22.22
CA PRO A 69 -0.01 -5.38 20.93
C PRO A 69 0.19 -6.44 19.83
N LYS A 70 -0.85 -6.70 19.04
CA LYS A 70 -0.79 -7.54 17.83
C LYS A 70 -1.31 -6.74 16.65
N ALA A 71 -0.50 -6.55 15.61
CA ALA A 71 -0.89 -5.77 14.43
C ALA A 71 -0.96 -6.60 13.14
N GLY A 72 -1.82 -6.18 12.23
CA GLY A 72 -2.08 -6.84 10.95
C GLY A 72 -2.25 -5.82 9.82
N CYS A 73 -1.90 -6.26 8.61
CA CYS A 73 -1.92 -5.47 7.39
C CYS A 73 -2.99 -6.01 6.44
N GLY A 74 -3.82 -5.14 5.85
CA GLY A 74 -4.83 -5.47 4.85
C GLY A 74 -4.61 -4.69 3.56
N ILE A 75 -4.77 -5.35 2.41
CA ILE A 75 -4.59 -4.76 1.07
C ILE A 75 -5.66 -5.33 0.14
N VAL A 76 -6.36 -4.50 -0.63
CA VAL A 76 -7.32 -4.94 -1.66
C VAL A 76 -6.91 -4.36 -3.02
N PHE A 77 -6.53 -5.24 -3.94
CA PHE A 77 -5.83 -4.91 -5.20
C PHE A 77 -6.56 -5.39 -6.48
N LYS A 78 -7.72 -6.03 -6.34
CA LYS A 78 -8.71 -6.24 -7.42
C LYS A 78 -10.12 -6.46 -6.85
N PRO A 79 -11.19 -6.20 -7.63
CA PRO A 79 -12.56 -6.52 -7.23
C PRO A 79 -12.87 -8.02 -7.36
N ASN A 80 -12.73 -8.78 -6.27
CA ASN A 80 -13.33 -10.11 -5.99
C ASN A 80 -12.78 -10.71 -4.68
N ASP A 81 -13.40 -11.80 -4.21
CA ASP A 81 -13.04 -12.55 -2.98
C ASP A 81 -11.62 -13.17 -2.97
N ALA A 82 -10.89 -13.09 -4.09
CA ALA A 82 -9.48 -13.46 -4.19
C ALA A 82 -8.59 -12.24 -4.49
N GLY A 83 -9.10 -11.04 -4.17
CA GLY A 83 -8.54 -9.73 -4.51
C GLY A 83 -7.75 -9.05 -3.41
N TYR A 84 -7.51 -9.75 -2.30
CA TYR A 84 -6.85 -9.23 -1.14
C TYR A 84 -5.51 -9.91 -0.82
N LEU A 85 -4.69 -9.21 -0.05
CA LEU A 85 -3.54 -9.77 0.66
C LEU A 85 -3.65 -9.31 2.12
N ARG A 86 -3.55 -10.25 3.05
CA ARG A 86 -3.50 -9.97 4.50
C ARG A 86 -2.36 -10.73 5.15
N PHE A 87 -1.74 -10.14 6.17
CA PHE A 87 -0.65 -10.78 6.92
C PHE A 87 -0.39 -10.07 8.26
N PRO A 88 -0.03 -10.80 9.33
CA PRO A 88 0.39 -10.19 10.59
C PRO A 88 1.66 -9.37 10.39
N LEU A 89 1.76 -8.21 11.04
CA LEU A 89 2.97 -7.39 11.00
C LEU A 89 4.12 -8.14 11.67
N GLU A 90 5.28 -8.19 11.01
CA GLU A 90 6.41 -8.98 11.49
C GLU A 90 7.01 -8.39 12.79
N ASN A 91 7.64 -9.20 13.65
CA ASN A 91 8.32 -8.66 14.84
C ASN A 91 9.67 -8.00 14.50
N LYS A 92 10.26 -8.33 13.35
CA LYS A 92 11.56 -7.80 12.90
C LYS A 92 11.43 -7.04 11.58
N GLY A 93 11.99 -5.84 11.54
CA GLY A 93 12.05 -4.98 10.35
C GLY A 93 12.98 -5.52 9.26
N PRO A 94 13.11 -4.80 8.13
CA PRO A 94 13.97 -5.21 7.02
C PRO A 94 15.47 -5.23 7.39
N THR A 95 15.87 -4.52 8.44
CA THR A 95 17.23 -4.54 9.04
C THR A 95 17.49 -5.77 9.91
N GLY A 96 16.45 -6.55 10.25
CA GLY A 96 16.51 -7.64 11.22
C GLY A 96 16.34 -7.20 12.68
N GLU A 97 16.28 -5.89 12.94
CA GLU A 97 16.01 -5.31 14.26
C GLU A 97 14.57 -5.55 14.69
N ALA A 98 14.35 -5.75 16.00
CA ALA A 98 13.01 -5.87 16.57
C ALA A 98 12.35 -4.49 16.66
N HIS A 99 11.05 -4.43 16.35
CA HIS A 99 10.26 -3.21 16.44
C HIS A 99 8.87 -3.51 17.03
N PRO A 100 8.26 -2.58 17.77
CA PRO A 100 6.94 -2.80 18.36
C PRO A 100 5.87 -3.06 17.29
N GLN A 101 4.82 -3.74 17.72
CA GLN A 101 3.57 -3.88 16.98
C GLN A 101 2.77 -2.58 17.18
N THR A 102 2.49 -1.85 16.11
CA THR A 102 1.71 -0.59 16.14
C THR A 102 0.94 -0.39 14.84
N SER A 103 -0.18 0.33 14.91
CA SER A 103 -0.97 0.73 13.73
C SER A 103 -0.13 1.50 12.70
N ASN A 104 0.60 2.54 13.11
CA ASN A 104 1.48 3.34 12.23
C ASN A 104 2.46 2.48 11.42
N ARG A 105 3.04 1.45 12.07
CA ARG A 105 4.00 0.55 11.43
C ARG A 105 3.31 -0.47 10.51
N ALA A 106 2.14 -0.96 10.90
CA ALA A 106 1.32 -1.84 10.07
C ALA A 106 0.84 -1.12 8.78
N GLU A 107 0.38 0.13 8.86
CA GLU A 107 -0.06 0.88 7.68
C GLU A 107 1.08 1.07 6.67
N LEU A 108 2.24 1.55 7.15
CA LEU A 108 3.44 1.68 6.30
C LEU A 108 3.84 0.33 5.69
N ARG A 109 3.66 -0.77 6.43
CA ARG A 109 3.96 -2.13 5.98
C ARG A 109 2.96 -2.64 4.92
N ALA A 110 1.68 -2.30 5.04
CA ALA A 110 0.63 -2.59 4.06
C ALA A 110 0.92 -1.84 2.74
N VAL A 111 1.22 -0.54 2.81
CA VAL A 111 1.63 0.29 1.67
C VAL A 111 2.89 -0.26 0.98
N ILE A 112 3.90 -0.66 1.75
CA ILE A 112 5.12 -1.28 1.19
C ILE A 112 4.81 -2.60 0.49
N ALA A 113 3.92 -3.43 1.04
CA ALA A 113 3.48 -4.65 0.37
C ALA A 113 2.72 -4.33 -0.92
N ALA A 114 1.73 -3.45 -0.89
CA ALA A 114 0.96 -3.04 -2.08
C ALA A 114 1.88 -2.57 -3.22
N LEU A 115 2.87 -1.73 -2.92
CA LEU A 115 3.85 -1.24 -3.89
C LEU A 115 4.78 -2.32 -4.46
N ARG A 116 5.05 -3.40 -3.70
CA ARG A 116 6.00 -4.47 -4.07
C ARG A 116 5.33 -5.76 -4.54
N PHE A 117 4.01 -5.88 -4.40
CA PHE A 117 3.28 -7.13 -4.58
C PHE A 117 3.36 -7.67 -6.00
N ARG A 118 3.20 -6.83 -7.02
CA ARG A 118 3.39 -7.21 -8.44
C ARG A 118 4.19 -6.15 -9.21
N PHE A 119 4.65 -6.51 -10.40
CA PHE A 119 5.25 -5.59 -11.34
C PHE A 119 4.15 -4.80 -12.07
N TRP A 120 3.55 -3.83 -11.38
CA TRP A 120 2.37 -3.07 -11.86
C TRP A 120 2.57 -2.38 -13.22
N THR A 121 3.80 -1.97 -13.55
CA THR A 121 4.15 -1.43 -14.87
C THR A 121 4.11 -2.48 -16.00
N GLY A 122 4.31 -3.76 -15.68
CA GLY A 122 4.10 -4.87 -16.61
C GLY A 122 2.63 -5.08 -16.95
N GLU A 123 1.71 -4.80 -16.01
CA GLU A 123 0.26 -4.73 -16.27
C GLU A 123 -0.15 -3.45 -17.03
N GLY A 124 0.81 -2.68 -17.57
CA GLY A 124 0.58 -1.49 -18.39
C GLY A 124 0.19 -0.23 -17.62
N PHE A 125 0.14 -0.28 -16.28
CA PHE A 125 -0.15 0.88 -15.44
C PHE A 125 1.08 1.80 -15.30
N ASN A 126 0.84 3.12 -15.27
CA ASN A 126 1.87 4.12 -14.98
C ASN A 126 1.45 5.12 -13.89
N SER A 127 0.25 5.00 -13.33
CA SER A 127 -0.11 5.66 -12.08
C SER A 127 -0.88 4.73 -11.14
N LEU A 128 -0.46 4.70 -9.88
CA LEU A 128 -1.15 4.02 -8.78
C LEU A 128 -1.72 5.08 -7.83
N VAL A 129 -2.98 4.90 -7.44
CA VAL A 129 -3.59 5.58 -6.29
C VAL A 129 -3.70 4.57 -5.16
N ILE A 130 -3.17 4.91 -4.00
CA ILE A 130 -3.36 4.17 -2.75
C ILE A 130 -4.46 4.89 -1.97
N ALA A 131 -5.57 4.20 -1.74
CA ALA A 131 -6.62 4.63 -0.82
C ALA A 131 -6.33 4.09 0.58
N THR A 132 -6.36 4.99 1.56
CA THR A 132 -6.22 4.69 3.00
C THR A 132 -6.88 5.83 3.77
N ASP A 133 -7.47 5.55 4.92
CA ASP A 133 -7.98 6.57 5.84
C ASP A 133 -6.89 7.15 6.77
N PHE A 134 -5.69 6.55 6.75
CA PHE A 134 -4.64 6.75 7.74
C PHE A 134 -3.81 8.02 7.47
N GLU A 135 -4.25 9.13 8.07
CA GLU A 135 -3.66 10.48 7.90
C GLU A 135 -2.14 10.52 8.09
N TYR A 136 -1.61 9.82 9.09
CA TYR A 136 -0.16 9.76 9.36
C TYR A 136 0.65 9.28 8.14
N VAL A 137 0.13 8.31 7.39
CA VAL A 137 0.80 7.82 6.18
C VAL A 137 0.61 8.79 5.03
N VAL A 138 -0.59 9.32 4.83
CA VAL A 138 -0.86 10.30 3.75
C VAL A 138 0.00 11.55 3.91
N GLU A 139 0.04 12.18 5.09
CA GLU A 139 0.91 13.34 5.35
C GLU A 139 2.39 12.97 5.37
N GLY A 140 2.74 11.80 5.94
CA GLY A 140 4.11 11.30 5.95
C GLY A 140 4.71 11.23 4.55
N VAL A 141 4.06 10.53 3.64
CA VAL A 141 4.59 10.27 2.29
C VAL A 141 4.35 11.40 1.28
N THR A 142 3.41 12.31 1.52
CA THR A 142 3.10 13.41 0.59
C THR A 142 3.58 14.78 1.05
N SER A 143 3.85 14.96 2.35
CA SER A 143 4.26 16.23 2.97
C SER A 143 5.62 16.09 3.70
N TRP A 144 5.68 15.29 4.76
CA TRP A 144 6.82 15.26 5.70
C TRP A 144 8.09 14.66 5.11
N VAL A 145 7.95 13.69 4.19
CA VAL A 145 9.08 13.02 3.51
C VAL A 145 10.05 14.01 2.82
N ARG A 146 9.60 15.21 2.43
CA ARG A 146 10.49 16.25 1.89
C ARG A 146 11.41 16.84 2.95
N GLY A 147 10.86 17.17 4.12
CA GLY A 147 11.62 17.68 5.27
C GLY A 147 12.55 16.62 5.84
N TRP A 148 12.10 15.37 5.84
CA TRP A 148 12.91 14.19 6.07
C TRP A 148 14.09 14.10 5.10
N ILE A 149 13.88 13.91 3.79
CA ILE A 149 14.97 13.77 2.79
C ILE A 149 16.02 14.88 2.92
N ARG A 150 15.58 16.13 3.10
CA ARG A 150 16.44 17.31 3.33
C ARG A 150 17.36 17.16 4.55
N ARG A 151 16.90 16.51 5.62
CA ARG A 151 17.67 16.18 6.83
C ARG A 151 18.55 14.91 6.69
N GLY A 152 18.69 14.35 5.49
CA GLY A 152 19.78 13.39 5.17
C GLY A 152 19.39 11.91 5.06
N TRP A 153 18.25 11.59 4.44
CA TRP A 153 17.81 10.20 4.22
C TRP A 153 18.54 9.59 3.00
N LYS A 154 19.86 9.37 3.13
CA LYS A 154 20.81 9.26 2.00
C LYS A 154 20.60 8.02 1.10
N THR A 155 20.78 8.26 -0.21
CA THR A 155 20.25 7.53 -1.40
C THR A 155 21.33 6.66 -2.11
N LYS A 156 21.16 5.91 -3.21
CA LYS A 156 20.29 5.87 -4.44
C LYS A 156 19.84 4.40 -4.72
N ARG A 157 19.19 3.94 -5.81
CA ARG A 157 18.90 4.35 -7.22
C ARG A 157 17.66 3.55 -7.71
N TRP A 158 16.92 4.06 -8.70
CA TRP A 158 15.85 3.39 -9.45
C TRP A 158 15.69 4.16 -10.76
N ASP A 159 15.67 3.45 -11.88
CA ASP A 159 15.87 4.03 -13.20
C ASP A 159 14.53 4.20 -13.96
N ASP A 160 14.29 5.44 -14.40
CA ASP A 160 13.82 5.94 -15.70
C ASP A 160 12.57 5.34 -16.40
N ASN A 161 11.90 4.31 -15.87
CA ASN A 161 10.63 3.76 -16.36
C ASN A 161 9.43 4.12 -15.44
N GLY A 162 9.41 5.34 -14.89
CA GLY A 162 8.73 5.69 -13.63
C GLY A 162 7.19 5.50 -13.53
N MET A 163 6.76 4.85 -12.44
CA MET A 163 5.37 4.78 -11.95
C MET A 163 5.04 6.00 -11.05
N GLN A 164 3.92 6.69 -11.29
CA GLN A 164 3.44 7.79 -10.45
C GLN A 164 2.51 7.30 -9.33
N VAL A 165 2.99 7.32 -8.09
CA VAL A 165 2.21 6.95 -6.89
C VAL A 165 1.52 8.18 -6.28
N LYS A 166 0.23 8.04 -5.93
CA LYS A 166 -0.57 9.04 -5.22
C LYS A 166 -1.30 8.43 -4.03
N PHE A 167 -1.61 9.24 -3.03
CA PHE A 167 -2.35 8.81 -1.83
C PHE A 167 -3.66 9.58 -1.71
N TRP A 168 -4.78 8.87 -1.64
CA TRP A 168 -6.09 9.45 -1.37
C TRP A 168 -6.45 9.13 0.09
N ARG A 169 -6.57 10.17 0.93
CA ARG A 169 -7.21 10.05 2.25
C ARG A 169 -8.72 9.83 2.04
N ILE A 170 -9.23 8.69 2.47
CA ILE A 170 -10.65 8.33 2.30
C ILE A 170 -11.39 8.27 3.66
N PRO A 171 -12.72 8.35 3.69
CA PRO A 171 -13.53 8.04 4.87
C PRO A 171 -13.36 6.56 5.31
N ARG A 172 -13.45 6.27 6.62
CA ARG A 172 -13.27 4.90 7.18
C ARG A 172 -14.30 3.91 6.64
N ASP A 173 -15.53 4.36 6.42
CA ASP A 173 -16.63 3.59 5.82
C ASP A 173 -16.36 3.17 4.38
N TRP A 174 -15.38 3.78 3.69
CA TRP A 174 -14.96 3.38 2.35
C TRP A 174 -13.81 2.35 2.34
N ASN A 175 -13.25 2.00 3.51
CA ASN A 175 -12.08 1.12 3.65
C ASN A 175 -12.39 -0.24 4.34
N THR A 176 -13.67 -0.56 4.52
CA THR A 176 -14.16 -1.67 5.36
C THR A 176 -13.60 -3.06 5.03
N ASP A 177 -13.36 -3.34 3.75
CA ASP A 177 -12.80 -4.63 3.28
C ASP A 177 -11.32 -4.77 3.69
N ALA A 178 -10.55 -3.69 3.57
CA ALA A 178 -9.16 -3.65 4.04
C ALA A 178 -9.08 -3.69 5.58
N ASP A 179 -9.98 -3.00 6.31
CA ASP A 179 -10.12 -3.08 7.77
C ASP A 179 -10.36 -4.52 8.22
N TYR A 180 -11.34 -5.21 7.61
CA TYR A 180 -11.65 -6.60 7.89
C TYR A 180 -10.41 -7.51 7.73
N HIS A 181 -9.70 -7.39 6.60
CA HIS A 181 -8.50 -8.16 6.35
C HIS A 181 -7.36 -7.84 7.32
N ALA A 182 -7.18 -6.57 7.68
CA ALA A 182 -6.17 -6.14 8.64
C ALA A 182 -6.46 -6.65 10.06
N ARG A 183 -7.72 -6.57 10.52
CA ARG A 183 -8.16 -7.10 11.82
C ARG A 183 -8.00 -8.62 11.90
N HIS A 184 -8.39 -9.35 10.86
CA HIS A 184 -8.19 -10.79 10.82
C HIS A 184 -6.70 -11.14 10.92
N ALA A 185 -5.85 -10.46 10.14
CA ALA A 185 -4.41 -10.64 10.23
C ALA A 185 -3.82 -10.27 11.60
N ALA A 186 -4.38 -9.29 12.31
CA ALA A 186 -3.96 -8.91 13.66
C ALA A 186 -4.33 -9.97 14.72
N SER A 187 -5.34 -10.81 14.47
CA SER A 187 -5.68 -11.94 15.34
C SER A 187 -4.77 -13.17 15.16
N GLU A 188 -4.07 -13.27 14.03
CA GLU A 188 -3.15 -14.36 13.70
C GLU A 188 -1.80 -14.20 14.42
N ASP A 189 -1.09 -15.31 14.71
CA ASP A 189 0.23 -15.24 15.35
C ASP A 189 1.33 -14.79 14.37
N THR A 190 2.18 -13.86 14.82
CA THR A 190 3.28 -13.32 14.03
C THR A 190 4.32 -14.39 13.69
N ARG A 191 4.46 -14.70 12.39
CA ARG A 191 5.46 -15.68 11.90
C ARG A 191 6.62 -15.00 11.17
N GLY A 192 7.81 -15.05 11.78
CA GLY A 192 9.07 -14.67 11.14
C GLY A 192 9.40 -13.17 11.16
N GLY A 193 10.39 -12.79 10.34
CA GLY A 193 10.82 -11.41 10.12
C GLY A 193 10.48 -10.92 8.70
N PHE A 194 10.68 -9.62 8.44
CA PHE A 194 10.33 -8.96 7.18
C PHE A 194 10.71 -9.76 5.92
N ARG A 195 9.74 -9.92 5.01
CA ARG A 195 9.93 -10.49 3.67
C ARG A 195 9.14 -9.68 2.63
N ASP A 196 9.72 -9.50 1.44
CA ASP A 196 8.96 -8.99 0.29
C ASP A 196 7.87 -10.01 -0.07
N ILE A 197 6.60 -9.64 0.10
CA ILE A 197 5.46 -10.45 -0.31
C ILE A 197 5.24 -10.21 -1.80
N LYS A 198 5.36 -11.27 -2.60
CA LYS A 198 5.17 -11.23 -4.05
C LYS A 198 3.93 -12.02 -4.41
N GLY A 199 3.04 -11.43 -5.20
CA GLY A 199 2.06 -12.17 -5.97
C GLY A 199 2.74 -12.96 -7.07
N ILE A 200 2.08 -14.01 -7.55
CA ILE A 200 2.53 -14.78 -8.71
C ILE A 200 2.66 -13.83 -9.90
N LEU A 201 3.76 -13.92 -10.65
CA LEU A 201 3.87 -13.28 -11.97
C LEU A 201 3.05 -14.10 -12.97
N VAL A 202 2.03 -13.44 -13.49
CA VAL A 202 1.09 -13.84 -14.55
C VAL A 202 0.70 -12.55 -15.28
#